data_AF-A0A345D807-F1
#
_entry.id   AF-A0A345D807-F1
#
_cell.length_a   1.000
_cell.length_b   1.000
_cell.length_c   1.000
_cell.angle_alpha   90.00
_cell.angle_beta   90.00
_cell.angle_gamma   90.00
#
_symmetry.space_group_name_H-M   'P 1'
#
loop_
_entity.id
_entity.type
_entity.pdbx_description
1 polymer ?
#
loop_
_entity_poly.entity_id
_entity_poly.type
_entity_poly.pdbx_seq_one_letter_code
_entity_poly.pdbx_strand_id
1 'polypeptide(L)'
;MRPSMHPPLRLLTLLLITGALFACSTSNRSAYRYAAPVTLNGHCEQREVDGYSDNIRLIVDSNAIKALDWTAKPDNRSCRFELKNFTQVPNRQVADLQSNTDRNCHIYVWRDNNHITVATNTCENLCAANDKMLPVLLNPLTGGCMGKSN
;
A
#
# COMPACT_ATOMS: atom_id res chain seq x y z
N MET A 1 -40.33 70.52 22.07
CA MET A 1 -41.66 70.29 21.45
C MET A 1 -41.51 69.19 20.41
N ARG A 2 -42.26 68.08 20.53
CA ARG A 2 -42.50 67.07 19.46
C ARG A 2 -43.36 67.73 18.36
N PRO A 3 -43.29 67.33 17.07
CA PRO A 3 -43.88 66.08 16.55
C PRO A 3 -42.99 65.43 15.46
N SER A 4 -43.26 64.29 14.83
CA SER A 4 -44.50 63.57 14.59
C SER A 4 -44.20 62.09 14.40
N MET A 5 -45.06 61.27 14.97
CA MET A 5 -45.09 59.82 14.84
C MET A 5 -46.04 59.50 13.67
N HIS A 6 -45.61 58.69 12.70
CA HIS A 6 -46.48 58.06 11.68
C HIS A 6 -46.14 56.56 11.62
N PRO A 7 -47.15 55.69 11.42
CA PRO A 7 -47.06 54.26 11.72
C PRO A 7 -46.43 53.46 10.58
N PRO A 8 -45.67 52.39 10.84
CA PRO A 8 -45.32 51.43 9.79
C PRO A 8 -46.45 50.40 9.67
N LEU A 9 -47.23 50.52 8.59
CA LEU A 9 -48.14 49.48 8.12
C LEU A 9 -47.45 48.71 6.98
N ARG A 10 -47.69 47.40 6.96
CA ARG A 10 -47.32 46.38 5.94
C ARG A 10 -45.96 45.74 6.22
N LEU A 11 -45.90 44.70 7.06
CA LEU A 11 -46.47 43.35 6.88
C LEU A 11 -45.93 42.63 5.64
N LEU A 12 -45.22 41.53 5.92
CA LEU A 12 -44.78 40.45 5.04
C LEU A 12 -43.73 40.78 3.97
N THR A 13 -42.51 40.31 4.21
CA THR A 13 -41.92 39.21 3.43
C THR A 13 -40.79 38.56 4.23
N LEU A 14 -41.13 37.55 5.04
CA LEU A 14 -40.18 36.48 5.37
C LEU A 14 -40.11 35.59 4.12
N LEU A 15 -38.97 35.60 3.44
CA LEU A 15 -38.64 34.57 2.45
C LEU A 15 -37.27 33.99 2.79
N LEU A 16 -37.37 32.91 3.56
CA LEU A 16 -36.52 31.71 3.57
C LEU A 16 -35.39 31.72 2.53
N ILE A 17 -34.15 31.82 3.01
CA ILE A 17 -32.99 31.21 2.33
C ILE A 17 -32.54 30.04 3.20
N THR A 18 -33.38 29.02 3.24
CA THR A 18 -33.01 27.66 3.64
C THR A 18 -32.28 27.00 2.47
N GLY A 19 -31.06 26.54 2.72
CA GLY A 19 -30.50 25.38 2.02
C GLY A 19 -29.81 25.64 0.68
N ALA A 20 -28.69 26.37 0.70
CA ALA A 20 -27.66 26.15 -0.32
C ALA A 20 -26.78 24.96 0.12
N LEU A 21 -27.31 23.77 -0.14
CA LEU A 21 -26.62 22.55 -0.60
C LEU A 21 -25.21 22.30 -0.05
N PHE A 22 -25.16 21.33 0.87
CA PHE A 22 -24.03 20.41 1.09
C PHE A 22 -23.48 19.86 -0.25
N ALA A 23 -22.50 20.53 -0.83
CA ALA A 23 -21.62 20.00 -1.86
C ALA A 23 -20.23 20.57 -1.53
N CYS A 24 -19.31 19.82 -0.95
CA CYS A 24 -18.68 18.65 -1.55
C CYS A 24 -18.43 17.55 -0.52
N SER A 25 -19.36 16.61 -0.40
CA SER A 25 -18.99 15.23 -0.02
C SER A 25 -18.49 14.52 -1.28
N THR A 26 -17.39 14.98 -1.86
CA THR A 26 -16.71 14.20 -2.91
C THR A 26 -16.19 12.95 -2.24
N SER A 27 -16.98 11.89 -2.36
CA SER A 27 -16.61 10.52 -2.05
C SER A 27 -15.30 10.22 -2.78
N ASN A 28 -14.18 10.33 -2.05
CA ASN A 28 -12.83 10.05 -2.53
C ASN A 28 -12.64 8.54 -2.70
N ARG A 29 -13.51 7.87 -3.47
CA ARG A 29 -13.44 6.43 -3.74
C ARG A 29 -12.22 6.05 -4.59
N SER A 30 -11.52 7.02 -5.18
CA SER A 30 -10.34 6.78 -6.01
C SER A 30 -9.05 6.54 -5.23
N ALA A 31 -8.95 6.94 -3.97
CA ALA A 31 -7.75 6.70 -3.15
C ALA A 31 -7.69 5.28 -2.54
N TYR A 32 -8.78 4.51 -2.60
CA TYR A 32 -8.91 3.25 -1.86
C TYR A 32 -8.47 2.00 -2.64
N ARG A 33 -8.29 2.07 -3.97
CA ARG A 33 -7.86 0.88 -4.74
C ARG A 33 -6.43 0.45 -4.43
N TYR A 34 -5.55 1.39 -4.12
CA TYR A 34 -4.17 1.14 -3.68
C TYR A 34 -4.05 0.69 -2.21
N ALA A 35 -5.16 0.68 -1.48
CA ALA A 35 -5.25 0.29 -0.08
C ALA A 35 -6.06 -1.01 0.14
N ALA A 36 -6.51 -1.66 -0.94
CA ALA A 36 -7.27 -2.90 -0.82
C ALA A 36 -6.35 -4.00 -0.24
N PRO A 37 -6.80 -4.75 0.78
CA PRO A 37 -6.03 -5.85 1.35
C PRO A 37 -5.56 -6.84 0.28
N VAL A 38 -4.34 -7.34 0.47
CA VAL A 38 -3.74 -8.35 -0.39
C VAL A 38 -4.21 -9.72 0.07
N THR A 39 -4.77 -10.49 -0.86
CA THR A 39 -4.99 -11.94 -0.72
C THR A 39 -4.37 -12.59 -1.95
N LEU A 40 -3.41 -13.48 -1.75
CA LEU A 40 -2.61 -14.07 -2.81
C LEU A 40 -2.02 -15.41 -2.37
N ASN A 41 -1.98 -16.38 -3.28
CA ASN A 41 -1.10 -17.54 -3.18
C ASN A 41 -0.20 -17.51 -4.42
N GLY A 42 0.99 -16.96 -4.26
CA GLY A 42 1.88 -16.61 -5.33
C GLY A 42 3.18 -17.38 -5.31
N HIS A 43 3.69 -17.63 -6.51
CA HIS A 43 5.00 -18.19 -6.74
C HIS A 43 5.58 -17.56 -8.00
N CYS A 44 6.80 -17.05 -7.89
CA CYS A 44 7.51 -16.44 -9.01
C CYS A 44 8.97 -16.88 -8.99
N GLU A 45 9.44 -17.33 -10.15
CA GLU A 45 10.85 -17.53 -10.44
C GLU A 45 11.18 -16.77 -11.73
N GLN A 46 12.06 -15.77 -11.64
CA GLN A 46 12.45 -14.95 -12.78
C GLN A 46 13.95 -14.65 -12.74
N ARG A 47 14.51 -14.44 -13.93
CA ARG A 47 15.86 -13.95 -14.14
C ARG A 47 15.83 -12.85 -15.19
N GLU A 48 16.37 -11.70 -14.85
CA GLU A 48 16.51 -10.54 -15.73
C GLU A 48 17.79 -10.64 -16.55
N VAL A 49 17.87 -9.81 -17.59
CA VAL A 49 18.98 -9.84 -18.58
C VAL A 49 20.32 -9.45 -17.94
N ASP A 50 20.30 -8.54 -16.97
CA ASP A 50 21.47 -8.11 -16.20
C ASP A 50 21.94 -9.16 -15.17
N GLY A 51 21.19 -10.25 -15.01
CA GLY A 51 21.50 -11.35 -14.11
C GLY A 51 20.85 -11.22 -12.73
N TYR A 52 20.06 -10.17 -12.46
CA TYR A 52 19.19 -10.12 -11.30
C TYR A 52 18.20 -11.30 -11.36
N SER A 53 17.92 -11.96 -10.25
CA SER A 53 16.92 -13.02 -10.23
C SER A 53 16.16 -13.09 -8.92
N ASP A 54 14.89 -13.44 -8.99
CA ASP A 54 14.02 -13.72 -7.85
C ASP A 54 13.54 -15.16 -7.90
N ASN A 55 13.53 -15.83 -6.76
CA ASN A 55 12.70 -17.00 -6.50
C ASN A 55 11.90 -16.73 -5.22
N ILE A 56 10.58 -16.64 -5.32
CA ILE A 56 9.70 -16.30 -4.22
C ILE A 56 8.47 -17.19 -4.16
N ARG A 57 8.09 -17.59 -2.95
CA ARG A 57 6.78 -18.12 -2.58
C ARG A 57 6.18 -17.20 -1.52
N LEU A 58 4.96 -16.75 -1.77
CA LEU A 58 4.24 -15.82 -0.90
C LEU A 58 2.78 -16.24 -0.75
N ILE A 59 2.32 -16.39 0.50
CA ILE A 59 0.89 -16.57 0.79
C ILE A 59 0.45 -15.44 1.71
N VAL A 60 -0.56 -14.71 1.27
CA VAL A 60 -1.18 -13.61 2.01
C VAL A 60 -2.69 -13.82 2.06
N ASP A 61 -3.27 -13.58 3.22
CA ASP A 61 -4.71 -13.58 3.42
C ASP A 61 -5.13 -12.28 4.09
N SER A 62 -5.74 -11.37 3.34
CA SER A 62 -6.18 -10.05 3.82
C SER A 62 -5.07 -9.30 4.59
N ASN A 63 -3.90 -9.17 3.97
CA ASN A 63 -2.63 -8.64 4.51
C ASN A 63 -1.94 -9.51 5.59
N ALA A 64 -2.54 -10.61 6.05
CA ALA A 64 -1.86 -11.52 6.96
C ALA A 64 -0.89 -12.42 6.17
N ILE A 65 0.41 -12.31 6.43
CA ILE A 65 1.42 -13.15 5.74
C ILE A 65 1.41 -14.54 6.38
N LYS A 66 1.05 -15.55 5.58
CA LYS A 66 1.01 -16.96 6.01
C LYS A 66 2.27 -17.73 5.60
N ALA A 67 2.91 -17.30 4.52
CA ALA A 67 4.19 -17.84 4.08
C ALA A 67 4.99 -16.76 3.35
N LEU A 68 6.28 -16.70 3.61
CA LEU A 68 7.27 -15.96 2.84
C LEU A 68 8.53 -16.82 2.78
N ASP A 69 8.97 -17.06 1.55
CA ASP A 69 10.25 -17.67 1.22
C ASP A 69 10.72 -16.94 -0.05
N TRP A 70 11.75 -16.11 0.07
CA TRP A 70 12.26 -15.30 -1.02
C TRP A 70 13.78 -15.33 -1.07
N THR A 71 14.34 -15.74 -2.20
CA THR A 71 15.74 -15.56 -2.55
C THR A 71 15.86 -14.58 -3.71
N ALA A 72 16.53 -13.45 -3.46
CA ALA A 72 16.95 -12.51 -4.50
C ALA A 72 18.44 -12.68 -4.78
N LYS A 73 18.86 -12.44 -6.03
CA LYS A 73 20.27 -12.41 -6.42
C LYS A 73 20.68 -11.14 -7.17
N PRO A 74 20.82 -9.99 -6.49
CA PRO A 74 21.47 -8.81 -7.05
C PRO A 74 22.97 -9.08 -7.30
N ASP A 75 23.38 -9.11 -8.57
CA ASP A 75 24.77 -9.34 -9.00
C ASP A 75 25.43 -10.62 -8.44
N ASN A 76 24.75 -11.77 -8.54
CA ASN A 76 25.18 -13.09 -8.04
C ASN A 76 25.33 -13.22 -6.50
N ARG A 77 25.15 -12.15 -5.73
CA ARG A 77 25.09 -12.23 -4.26
C ARG A 77 23.68 -12.64 -3.84
N SER A 78 23.57 -13.63 -2.97
CA SER A 78 22.27 -14.16 -2.54
C SER A 78 21.76 -13.44 -1.30
N CYS A 79 20.53 -12.95 -1.34
CA CYS A 79 19.80 -12.42 -0.20
C CYS A 79 18.56 -13.28 0.05
N ARG A 80 18.36 -13.73 1.29
CA ARG A 80 17.34 -14.71 1.67
C ARG A 80 16.43 -14.16 2.76
N PHE A 81 15.12 -14.21 2.53
CA PHE A 81 14.10 -13.75 3.45
C PHE A 81 13.07 -14.86 3.66
N GLU A 82 12.85 -15.24 4.92
CA GLU A 82 11.96 -16.33 5.29
C GLU A 82 11.06 -15.88 6.45
N LEU A 83 9.77 -16.20 6.41
CA LEU A 83 8.80 -15.72 7.40
C LEU A 83 9.23 -15.97 8.85
N LYS A 84 9.89 -17.09 9.15
CA LYS A 84 10.38 -17.43 10.50
C LYS A 84 11.33 -16.40 11.10
N ASN A 85 11.98 -15.58 10.26
CA ASN A 85 12.94 -14.55 10.67
C ASN A 85 12.27 -13.17 10.84
N PHE A 86 10.96 -13.08 10.65
CA PHE A 86 10.21 -11.84 10.69
C PHE A 86 8.97 -11.98 11.59
N THR A 87 8.53 -10.85 12.12
CA THR A 87 7.27 -10.72 12.84
C THR A 87 6.38 -9.72 12.13
N GLN A 88 5.11 -10.08 11.95
CA GLN A 88 4.15 -9.16 11.34
C GLN A 88 3.82 -8.00 12.27
N VAL A 89 3.93 -6.77 11.75
CA VAL A 89 3.52 -5.56 12.44
C VAL A 89 1.99 -5.43 12.36
N PRO A 90 1.28 -5.34 13.50
CA PRO A 90 -0.18 -5.29 13.50
C PRO A 90 -0.71 -3.93 13.02
N ASN A 91 -1.98 -3.91 12.59
CA ASN A 91 -2.76 -2.69 12.28
C ASN A 91 -2.14 -1.78 11.22
N ARG A 92 -1.42 -2.35 10.24
CA ARG A 92 -0.89 -1.62 9.10
C ARG A 92 -1.83 -1.72 7.89
N GLN A 93 -1.89 -0.65 7.10
CA GLN A 93 -2.67 -0.58 5.87
C GLN A 93 -2.13 -1.52 4.78
N VAL A 94 -0.81 -1.72 4.78
CA VAL A 94 -0.09 -2.70 3.96
C VAL A 94 0.40 -3.84 4.86
N ALA A 95 0.68 -5.01 4.28
CA ALA A 95 1.34 -6.05 5.06
C ALA A 95 2.79 -5.62 5.32
N ASP A 96 3.19 -5.66 6.59
CA ASP A 96 4.51 -5.22 7.06
C ASP A 96 5.09 -6.33 7.94
N LEU A 97 6.27 -6.81 7.55
CA LEU A 97 7.08 -7.76 8.29
C LEU A 97 8.33 -7.07 8.79
N GLN A 98 8.54 -7.03 10.11
CA GLN A 98 9.77 -6.53 10.72
C GLN A 98 10.72 -7.69 11.02
N SER A 99 12.00 -7.54 10.72
CA SER A 99 13.01 -8.56 11.05
C SER A 99 13.16 -8.74 12.56
N ASN A 100 13.33 -10.00 12.98
CA ASN A 100 13.52 -10.36 14.38
C ASN A 100 14.91 -9.97 14.92
N THR A 101 15.89 -9.75 14.03
CA THR A 101 17.28 -9.45 14.41
C THR A 101 17.71 -8.02 14.07
N ASP A 102 17.00 -7.36 13.16
CA ASP A 102 17.21 -5.95 12.80
C ASP A 102 15.86 -5.26 12.68
N ARG A 103 15.51 -4.46 13.68
CA ARG A 103 14.19 -3.80 13.72
C ARG A 103 14.00 -2.72 12.66
N ASN A 104 15.06 -2.28 11.98
CA ASN A 104 14.93 -1.34 10.87
C ASN A 104 14.64 -2.06 9.53
N CYS A 105 14.95 -3.35 9.44
CA CYS A 105 14.68 -4.13 8.24
C CYS A 105 13.21 -4.53 8.19
N HIS A 106 12.52 -4.04 7.17
CA HIS A 106 11.13 -4.33 6.89
C HIS A 106 10.96 -4.98 5.51
N ILE A 107 9.95 -5.85 5.39
CA ILE A 107 9.44 -6.32 4.10
C ILE A 107 7.98 -5.88 4.00
N TYR A 108 7.69 -5.11 2.96
CA TYR A 108 6.35 -4.64 2.65
C TYR A 108 5.73 -5.49 1.54
N VAL A 109 4.45 -5.81 1.70
CA VAL A 109 3.61 -6.36 0.63
C VAL A 109 2.37 -5.49 0.48
N TRP A 110 2.16 -4.96 -0.72
CA TRP A 110 1.02 -4.10 -1.02
C TRP A 110 0.53 -4.29 -2.46
N ARG A 111 -0.69 -3.83 -2.72
CA ARG A 111 -1.25 -3.77 -4.06
C ARG A 111 -0.98 -2.39 -4.66
N ASP A 112 -0.37 -2.35 -5.83
CA ASP A 112 -0.36 -1.18 -6.69
C ASP A 112 -1.46 -1.28 -7.78
N ASN A 113 -1.42 -0.44 -8.81
CA ASN A 113 -2.44 -0.48 -9.88
C ASN A 113 -2.57 -1.83 -10.57
N ASN A 114 -1.44 -2.47 -10.85
CA ASN A 114 -1.36 -3.59 -11.78
C ASN A 114 -0.67 -4.83 -11.16
N HIS A 115 -0.04 -4.69 -10.00
CA HIS A 115 0.77 -5.71 -9.36
C HIS A 115 0.49 -5.81 -7.85
N ILE A 116 0.87 -6.96 -7.29
CA ILE A 116 1.21 -7.07 -5.88
C ILE A 116 2.72 -6.91 -5.79
N THR A 117 3.17 -5.91 -5.05
CA THR A 117 4.59 -5.60 -4.91
C THR A 117 5.12 -6.12 -3.58
N VAL A 118 6.30 -6.75 -3.60
CA VAL A 118 7.07 -7.16 -2.43
C VAL A 118 8.40 -6.41 -2.43
N ALA A 119 8.72 -5.66 -1.39
CA ALA A 119 9.97 -4.88 -1.33
C ALA A 119 10.59 -4.91 0.07
N THR A 120 11.92 -4.82 0.12
CA THR A 120 12.68 -4.60 1.35
C THR A 120 12.78 -3.10 1.66
N ASN A 121 12.97 -2.78 2.94
CA ASN A 121 13.33 -1.44 3.40
C ASN A 121 14.36 -1.56 4.52
N THR A 122 15.51 -0.90 4.36
CA THR A 122 16.61 -0.84 5.35
C THR A 122 17.08 -2.21 5.86
N CYS A 123 17.43 -3.11 4.92
CA CYS A 123 17.82 -4.49 5.21
C CYS A 123 19.31 -4.77 4.97
N GLU A 124 20.17 -3.76 5.04
CA GLU A 124 21.61 -3.84 4.76
C GLU A 124 22.32 -4.88 5.64
N ASN A 125 21.90 -5.04 6.90
CA ASN A 125 22.47 -6.03 7.83
C ASN A 125 22.08 -7.47 7.50
N LEU A 126 20.96 -7.69 6.80
CA LEU A 126 20.49 -9.01 6.39
C LEU A 126 20.90 -9.34 4.94
N CYS A 127 21.12 -8.32 4.13
CA CYS A 127 21.47 -8.41 2.72
C CYS A 127 22.52 -7.35 2.39
N ALA A 128 23.78 -7.77 2.26
CA ALA A 128 24.89 -6.87 1.91
C ALA A 128 24.77 -6.24 0.50
N ALA A 129 23.76 -6.65 -0.27
CA ALA A 129 23.42 -6.11 -1.58
C ALA A 129 22.06 -5.37 -1.58
N ASN A 130 21.60 -4.90 -0.41
CA ASN A 130 20.31 -4.25 -0.26
C ASN A 130 20.15 -3.01 -1.15
N ASP A 131 21.25 -2.30 -1.41
CA ASP A 131 21.33 -1.14 -2.32
C ASP A 131 20.93 -1.48 -3.77
N LYS A 132 20.97 -2.75 -4.14
CA LYS A 132 20.64 -3.27 -5.47
C LYS A 132 19.40 -4.14 -5.49
N MET A 133 18.68 -4.24 -4.37
CA MET A 133 17.44 -5.00 -4.30
C MET A 133 16.36 -4.31 -5.13
N LEU A 134 15.80 -5.05 -6.08
CA LEU A 134 14.61 -4.62 -6.82
C LEU A 134 13.36 -5.24 -6.17
N PRO A 135 12.21 -4.55 -6.24
CA PRO A 135 10.95 -5.13 -5.78
C PRO A 135 10.55 -6.32 -6.65
N VAL A 136 9.92 -7.33 -6.05
CA VAL A 136 9.21 -8.37 -6.81
C VAL A 136 7.84 -7.83 -7.20
N LEU A 137 7.50 -7.92 -8.48
CA LEU A 137 6.16 -7.63 -8.99
C LEU A 137 5.44 -8.95 -9.30
N LEU A 138 4.30 -9.18 -8.64
CA LEU A 138 3.48 -10.37 -8.80
C LEU A 138 2.14 -10.01 -9.46
N ASN A 139 1.66 -10.89 -10.32
CA ASN A 139 0.34 -10.76 -10.93
C ASN A 139 -0.75 -10.89 -9.84
N PRO A 140 -1.66 -9.90 -9.68
CA PRO A 140 -2.66 -9.96 -8.62
C PRO A 140 -3.69 -11.08 -8.76
N LEU A 141 -3.85 -11.66 -9.95
CA LEU A 141 -4.79 -12.73 -10.24
C LEU A 141 -4.14 -14.11 -10.12
N THR A 142 -2.89 -14.26 -10.59
CA THR A 142 -2.22 -15.57 -10.68
C THR A 142 -1.11 -15.77 -9.65
N GLY A 143 -0.57 -14.68 -9.08
CA GLY A 143 0.61 -14.71 -8.21
C GLY A 143 1.92 -15.07 -8.89
N GLY A 144 1.93 -15.16 -10.23
CA GLY A 144 3.14 -15.35 -11.04
C GLY A 144 3.96 -14.07 -11.22
N CYS A 145 5.16 -14.20 -11.78
CA CYS A 145 6.03 -13.07 -12.06
C CYS A 145 5.40 -12.05 -13.00
N MET A 146 5.69 -10.77 -12.77
CA MET A 146 5.48 -9.70 -13.72
C MET A 146 6.81 -9.00 -14.00
N GLY A 147 6.99 -8.55 -15.25
CA GLY A 147 8.20 -7.86 -15.66
C GLY A 147 8.35 -6.52 -14.94
N LYS A 148 9.53 -6.27 -14.41
CA LYS A 148 9.96 -4.95 -13.92
C LYS A 148 10.27 -4.13 -15.18
N SER A 149 9.34 -3.27 -15.59
CA SER A 149 9.48 -2.51 -16.83
C SER A 149 10.69 -1.57 -16.73
N ASN A 150 11.56 -1.56 -17.75
CA ASN A 150 12.54 -0.49 -17.97
C ASN A 150 11.84 0.83 -18.32
#